data_AF-A0A932IKT1-F1
#
_entry.id   AF-A0A932IKT1-F1
#
_cell.length_a   1.000
_cell.length_b   1.000
_cell.length_c   1.000
_cell.angle_alpha   90.00
_cell.angle_beta   90.00
_cell.angle_gamma   90.00
#
_symmetry.space_group_name_H-M   'P 1'
#
loop_
_entity.id
_entity.type
_entity.pdbx_description
1 polymer ?
#
loop_
_entity_poly.entity_id
_entity_poly.type
_entity_poly.pdbx_seq_one_letter_code
_entity_poly.pdbx_strand_id
1 'polypeptide(L)'
;MSDFRSMKAQGEIRQSQVVSTFGPGSMVDLPNHAALIGGLDHWTHPTPDREIFEERLAAKIAHVLELPTIRMYRPPVDPPDALSPQAGIRAWLFPEWFVVQREWINGAVRSRRLVSYRALEKGKYLDRDRSKQKVVPVRFVQACTNGHISDIDWPRFTHKPGDPCKRELWLDERGTTGEIADIVIRCDCGAQRPLVQATQIDAQALGFCNGHRPWLGPFSDEKCGGENGPAQPNRLLIRSATNAYFPQVMSAISIPDASAALKKAVDE
;
A
#
# COMPACT_ATOMS: atom_id res chain seq x y z
N MET A 1 -11.72 25.19 -7.54
CA MET A 1 -10.89 25.65 -6.41
C MET A 1 -11.16 24.69 -5.26
N SER A 2 -10.34 23.65 -5.11
CA SER A 2 -10.53 22.63 -4.08
C SER A 2 -9.95 23.10 -2.76
N ASP A 3 -10.76 23.07 -1.71
CA ASP A 3 -10.37 23.30 -0.32
C ASP A 3 -9.22 22.38 0.08
N PHE A 4 -7.97 22.88 0.05
CA PHE A 4 -6.87 22.30 0.81
C PHE A 4 -7.08 22.64 2.29
N ARG A 5 -8.06 21.98 2.92
CA ARG A 5 -8.13 21.90 4.38
C ARG A 5 -6.77 21.40 4.86
N SER A 6 -6.13 22.15 5.74
CA SER A 6 -4.92 21.76 6.48
C SER A 6 -5.02 20.28 6.88
N MET A 7 -4.30 19.43 6.15
CA MET A 7 -4.29 17.99 6.40
C MET A 7 -3.30 17.77 7.54
N LYS A 8 -3.82 17.63 8.76
CA LYS A 8 -2.98 17.28 9.91
C LYS A 8 -2.26 15.96 9.62
N ALA A 9 -0.94 15.93 9.79
CA ALA A 9 -0.14 14.72 9.66
C ALA A 9 -0.72 13.61 10.56
N GLN A 10 -0.92 12.43 9.97
CA GLN A 10 -1.50 11.27 10.66
C GLN A 10 -0.45 10.37 11.31
N GLY A 11 0.82 10.61 11.03
CA GLY A 11 1.96 9.89 11.59
C GLY A 11 3.28 10.58 11.23
N GLU A 12 4.34 10.18 11.91
CA GLU A 12 5.70 10.67 11.71
C GLU A 12 6.62 9.48 11.39
N ILE A 13 7.61 9.69 10.53
CA ILE A 13 8.56 8.65 10.14
C ILE A 13 9.95 9.27 10.02
N ARG A 14 10.98 8.51 10.41
CA ARG A 14 12.36 8.99 10.24
C ARG A 14 12.74 8.94 8.77
N GLN A 15 13.44 9.97 8.28
CA GLN A 15 13.85 10.03 6.86
C GLN A 15 14.61 8.78 6.39
N SER A 16 15.47 8.20 7.24
CA SER A 16 16.20 6.96 6.92
C SER A 16 15.26 5.77 6.70
N GLN A 17 14.13 5.73 7.39
CA GLN A 17 13.13 4.69 7.21
C GLN A 17 12.38 4.87 5.89
N VAL A 18 12.20 6.09 5.39
CA VAL A 18 11.59 6.34 4.07
C VAL A 18 12.44 5.72 2.95
N VAL A 19 13.76 5.75 3.09
CA VAL A 19 14.68 5.20 2.08
C VAL A 19 14.78 3.67 2.15
N SER A 20 14.50 3.08 3.31
CA SER A 20 14.72 1.65 3.58
C SER A 20 13.42 0.87 3.72
N THR A 21 12.61 1.16 4.73
CA THR A 21 11.46 0.31 5.09
C THR A 21 10.13 0.84 4.56
N PHE A 22 9.99 2.16 4.48
CA PHE A 22 8.73 2.85 4.27
C PHE A 22 8.79 3.79 3.05
N GLY A 23 9.36 3.31 1.96
CA GLY A 23 9.42 4.03 0.68
C GLY A 23 8.13 3.91 -0.12
N PRO A 24 8.05 4.51 -1.33
CA PRO A 24 6.90 4.40 -2.21
C PRO A 24 6.46 2.94 -2.44
N GLY A 25 5.16 2.67 -2.30
CA GLY A 25 4.60 1.33 -2.43
C GLY A 25 4.67 0.46 -1.17
N SER A 26 5.36 0.90 -0.12
CA SER A 26 5.35 0.20 1.18
C SER A 26 4.04 0.43 1.92
N MET A 27 3.61 -0.57 2.69
CA MET A 27 2.44 -0.47 3.57
C MET A 27 2.86 -0.09 4.99
N VAL A 28 2.12 0.83 5.60
CA VAL A 28 2.31 1.31 6.96
C VAL A 28 1.03 1.12 7.76
N ASP A 29 1.17 0.58 8.97
CA ASP A 29 0.10 0.50 9.95
C ASP A 29 -0.07 1.82 10.68
N LEU A 30 -1.28 2.38 10.63
CA LEU A 30 -1.70 3.51 11.46
C LEU A 30 -2.72 3.01 12.50
N PRO A 31 -2.97 3.76 13.59
CA PRO A 31 -3.80 3.26 14.70
C PRO A 31 -5.22 2.80 14.31
N ASN A 32 -5.80 3.39 13.26
CA ASN A 32 -7.18 3.12 12.84
C ASN A 32 -7.30 2.58 11.40
N HIS A 33 -6.23 2.59 10.62
CA HIS A 33 -6.23 2.13 9.23
C HIS A 33 -4.81 1.79 8.78
N ALA A 34 -4.65 1.23 7.59
CA ALA A 34 -3.35 1.07 6.96
C ALA A 34 -3.27 1.98 5.74
N ALA A 35 -2.05 2.34 5.37
CA ALA A 35 -1.81 3.20 4.24
C ALA A 35 -0.65 2.68 3.39
N LEU A 36 -0.74 2.91 2.08
CA LEU A 36 0.37 2.77 1.14
C LEU A 36 1.08 4.10 1.00
N ILE A 37 2.39 4.12 1.18
CA ILE A 37 3.21 5.30 0.94
C ILE A 37 3.17 5.64 -0.56
N GLY A 38 2.82 6.88 -0.86
CA GLY A 38 2.63 7.37 -2.21
C GLY A 38 3.92 7.49 -3.00
N GLY A 39 3.79 7.44 -4.33
CA GLY A 39 4.85 7.78 -5.28
C GLY A 39 5.43 9.17 -5.05
N LEU A 40 6.65 9.38 -5.52
CA LEU A 40 7.40 10.63 -5.35
C LEU A 40 6.66 11.85 -5.91
N ASP A 41 5.84 11.66 -6.96
CA ASP A 41 5.00 12.71 -7.57
C ASP A 41 3.99 13.34 -6.60
N HIS A 42 3.67 12.62 -5.51
CA HIS A 42 2.70 13.06 -4.51
C HIS A 42 3.35 13.64 -3.25
N TRP A 43 4.67 13.80 -3.24
CA TRP A 43 5.39 14.32 -2.09
C TRP A 43 5.45 15.85 -2.15
N THR A 44 5.12 16.51 -1.04
CA THR A 44 5.13 17.96 -0.96
C THR A 44 6.43 18.44 -0.35
N HIS A 45 7.13 19.30 -1.09
CA HIS A 45 8.38 19.92 -0.68
C HIS A 45 8.19 21.43 -0.52
N PRO A 46 8.36 22.01 0.68
CA PRO A 46 8.18 23.44 0.89
C PRO A 46 9.38 24.28 0.44
N THR A 47 10.54 23.65 0.24
CA THR A 47 11.81 24.32 -0.11
C THR A 47 12.40 23.75 -1.41
N PRO A 48 12.81 24.59 -2.37
CA PRO A 48 13.35 24.15 -3.66
C PRO A 48 14.77 23.55 -3.61
N ASP A 49 15.57 23.85 -2.60
CA ASP A 49 17.00 23.45 -2.53
C ASP A 49 17.22 22.09 -1.84
N ARG A 50 16.75 21.01 -2.47
CA ARG A 50 16.85 19.64 -1.93
C ARG A 50 17.36 18.57 -2.89
N GLU A 51 17.80 19.00 -4.07
CA GLU A 51 18.47 18.10 -5.00
C GLU A 51 19.80 17.62 -4.40
N ILE A 52 20.04 16.32 -4.48
CA ILE A 52 21.30 15.69 -4.06
C ILE A 52 22.14 15.54 -5.32
N PHE A 53 23.22 16.31 -5.38
CA PHE A 53 24.18 16.21 -6.47
C PHE A 53 25.25 15.17 -6.13
N GLU A 54 25.18 14.03 -6.82
CA GLU A 54 26.25 13.03 -6.84
C GLU A 54 26.26 12.35 -8.22
N GLU A 55 27.14 12.83 -9.09
CA GLU A 55 27.15 12.51 -10.52
C GLU A 55 27.39 11.02 -10.78
N ARG A 56 28.31 10.38 -10.04
CA ARG A 56 28.59 8.95 -10.23
C ARG A 56 27.41 8.07 -9.86
N LEU A 57 26.71 8.41 -8.78
CA LEU A 57 25.53 7.67 -8.34
C LEU A 57 24.37 7.90 -9.32
N ALA A 58 24.13 9.15 -9.71
CA ALA A 58 23.09 9.49 -10.68
C ALA A 58 23.30 8.77 -12.02
N ALA A 59 24.51 8.82 -12.57
CA ALA A 59 24.86 8.13 -13.82
C ALA A 59 24.67 6.61 -13.73
N LYS A 60 25.07 6.00 -12.60
CA LYS A 60 24.90 4.57 -12.38
C LYS A 60 23.42 4.17 -12.30
N ILE A 61 22.60 4.95 -11.59
CA ILE A 61 21.15 4.69 -11.48
C ILE A 61 20.47 4.89 -12.83
N ALA A 62 20.79 5.98 -13.54
CA ALA A 62 20.26 6.26 -14.87
C ALA A 62 20.57 5.11 -15.85
N HIS A 63 21.80 4.58 -15.82
CA HIS A 63 22.17 3.41 -16.62
C HIS A 63 21.36 2.16 -16.28
N VAL A 64 21.20 1.84 -14.98
CA VAL A 64 20.43 0.66 -14.54
C VAL A 64 18.95 0.76 -14.86
N LEU A 65 18.37 1.97 -14.82
CA LEU A 65 16.96 2.21 -15.14
C LEU A 65 16.71 2.48 -16.63
N GLU A 66 17.76 2.47 -17.46
CA GLU A 66 17.69 2.81 -18.88
C GLU A 66 17.10 4.21 -19.13
N LEU A 67 17.38 5.15 -18.24
CA LEU A 67 16.94 6.54 -18.32
C LEU A 67 18.09 7.44 -18.79
N PRO A 68 17.80 8.53 -19.53
CA PRO A 68 18.83 9.44 -20.00
C PRO A 68 19.50 10.19 -18.83
N THR A 69 18.72 10.62 -17.84
CA THR A 69 19.20 11.30 -16.63
C THR A 69 18.26 11.02 -15.48
N ILE A 70 18.75 11.15 -14.25
CA ILE A 70 17.92 11.08 -13.04
C ILE A 70 18.29 12.19 -12.08
N ARG A 71 17.29 12.77 -11.42
CA ARG A 71 17.47 13.72 -10.31
C ARG A 71 17.16 13.02 -9.00
N MET A 72 17.95 13.30 -7.98
CA MET A 72 17.80 12.72 -6.66
C MET A 72 17.40 13.79 -5.67
N TYR A 73 16.42 13.51 -4.81
CA TYR A 73 15.91 14.47 -3.85
C TYR A 73 15.93 13.89 -2.44
N ARG A 74 16.19 14.75 -1.44
CA ARG A 74 16.06 14.38 -0.03
C ARG A 74 14.58 14.17 0.33
N PRO A 75 14.22 13.18 1.17
CA PRO A 75 12.87 13.06 1.71
C PRO A 75 12.39 14.37 2.38
N PRO A 76 11.09 14.70 2.30
CA PRO A 76 10.50 15.86 2.99
C PRO A 76 10.82 15.84 4.49
N VAL A 77 10.97 17.03 5.08
CA VAL A 77 11.13 17.22 6.52
C VAL A 77 10.12 18.27 6.93
N ASP A 78 9.41 18.00 8.03
CA ASP A 78 8.49 18.98 8.59
C ASP A 78 9.25 20.27 8.94
N PRO A 79 8.78 21.43 8.45
CA PRO A 79 9.41 22.68 8.79
C PRO A 79 9.23 22.95 10.30
N PRO A 80 10.23 23.57 10.97
CA PRO A 80 10.16 23.87 12.39
C PRO A 80 9.05 24.88 12.73
N ASP A 81 8.68 25.75 11.78
CA ASP A 81 7.64 26.76 11.96
C ASP A 81 6.26 26.29 11.48
N ALA A 82 5.26 26.40 12.35
CA ALA A 82 3.87 26.04 12.06
C ALA A 82 3.20 26.89 10.95
N LEU A 83 3.81 28.03 10.59
CA LEU A 83 3.36 28.91 9.51
C LEU A 83 3.97 28.56 8.15
N SER A 84 4.97 27.67 8.11
CA SER A 84 5.59 27.25 6.85
C SER A 84 4.66 26.33 6.05
N PRO A 85 4.77 26.30 4.71
CA PRO A 85 4.04 25.34 3.89
C PRO A 85 4.31 23.91 4.37
N GLN A 86 3.27 23.09 4.50
CA GLN A 86 3.40 21.72 5.00
C GLN A 86 4.27 20.89 4.04
N ALA A 87 5.38 20.35 4.55
CA ALA A 87 6.07 19.25 3.91
C ALA A 87 5.30 17.97 4.20
N GLY A 88 5.34 16.99 3.30
CA GLY A 88 4.67 15.74 3.59
C GLY A 88 4.88 14.66 2.56
N ILE A 89 4.87 13.42 3.06
CA ILE A 89 4.77 12.22 2.25
C ILE A 89 3.29 11.88 2.17
N ARG A 90 2.71 11.95 0.97
CA ARG A 90 1.33 11.51 0.79
C ARG A 90 1.26 10.00 0.93
N ALA A 91 0.23 9.52 1.61
CA ALA A 91 -0.11 8.11 1.69
C ALA A 91 -1.57 7.90 1.27
N TRP A 92 -1.86 6.71 0.74
CA TRP A 92 -3.17 6.31 0.26
C TRP A 92 -3.76 5.29 1.21
N LEU A 93 -5.06 5.40 1.52
CA LEU A 93 -5.75 4.38 2.30
C LEU A 93 -5.68 3.03 1.58
N PHE A 94 -5.10 2.02 2.22
CA PHE A 94 -5.01 0.68 1.66
C PHE A 94 -4.67 -0.36 2.75
N PRO A 95 -5.34 -1.53 2.79
CA PRO A 95 -6.43 -1.96 1.92
C PRO A 95 -7.74 -1.18 2.13
N GLU A 96 -8.64 -1.23 1.16
CA GLU A 96 -9.99 -0.66 1.25
C GLU A 96 -11.00 -1.62 1.90
N TRP A 97 -10.59 -2.82 2.30
CA TRP A 97 -11.43 -3.78 3.02
C TRP A 97 -11.08 -3.86 4.50
N PHE A 98 -12.12 -4.00 5.33
CA PHE A 98 -12.05 -3.96 6.77
C PHE A 98 -12.84 -5.09 7.40
N VAL A 99 -12.37 -5.56 8.55
CA VAL A 99 -13.07 -6.50 9.42
C VAL A 99 -13.68 -5.74 10.59
N VAL A 100 -14.96 -5.94 10.84
CA VAL A 100 -15.66 -5.36 12.00
C VAL A 100 -15.20 -6.10 13.27
N GLN A 101 -14.83 -5.37 14.32
CA GLN A 101 -14.30 -5.97 15.56
C GLN A 101 -15.37 -6.68 16.40
N ARG A 102 -16.65 -6.43 16.16
CA ARG A 102 -17.74 -7.18 16.79
C ARG A 102 -17.70 -8.62 16.29
N GLU A 103 -17.75 -9.56 17.22
CA GLU A 103 -17.66 -10.99 16.93
C GLU A 103 -19.01 -11.68 17.18
N TRP A 104 -19.33 -12.64 16.32
CA TRP A 104 -20.44 -13.56 16.50
C TRP A 104 -19.87 -14.96 16.68
N ILE A 105 -20.06 -15.52 17.87
CA ILE A 105 -19.53 -16.83 18.22
C ILE A 105 -20.63 -17.87 18.03
N ASN A 106 -20.37 -18.86 17.19
CA ASN A 106 -21.22 -20.04 17.04
C ASN A 106 -20.37 -21.30 17.21
N GLY A 107 -20.45 -21.92 18.39
CA GLY A 107 -19.58 -23.03 18.77
C GLY A 107 -18.11 -22.60 18.74
N ALA A 108 -17.30 -23.30 17.93
CA ALA A 108 -15.88 -23.02 17.75
C ALA A 108 -15.58 -21.96 16.67
N VAL A 109 -16.60 -21.37 16.03
CA VAL A 109 -16.43 -20.43 14.93
C VAL A 109 -16.64 -19.00 15.41
N ARG A 110 -15.64 -18.15 15.19
CA ARG A 110 -15.73 -16.69 15.39
C ARG A 110 -15.97 -16.01 14.06
N SER A 111 -17.14 -15.40 13.89
CA SER A 111 -17.53 -14.73 12.65
C SER A 111 -17.44 -13.22 12.82
N ARG A 112 -16.81 -12.54 11.88
CA ARG A 112 -16.71 -11.07 11.83
C ARG A 112 -17.12 -10.58 10.45
N ARG A 113 -17.83 -9.45 10.38
CA ARG A 113 -18.25 -8.89 9.09
C ARG A 113 -17.04 -8.34 8.33
N LEU A 114 -17.03 -8.59 7.03
CA LEU A 114 -16.07 -8.05 6.08
C LEU A 114 -16.75 -6.96 5.25
N VAL A 115 -16.24 -5.73 5.34
CA VAL A 115 -16.89 -4.54 4.78
C VAL A 115 -15.90 -3.68 3.99
N SER A 116 -16.36 -3.06 2.92
CA SER A 116 -15.57 -2.09 2.16
C SER A 116 -15.54 -0.73 2.87
N TYR A 117 -14.49 0.05 2.64
CA TYR A 117 -14.36 1.44 3.07
C TYR A 117 -15.59 2.29 2.74
N ARG A 118 -16.23 2.02 1.59
CA ARG A 118 -17.44 2.73 1.13
C ARG A 118 -18.64 2.55 2.08
N ALA A 119 -18.63 1.52 2.92
CA ALA A 119 -19.67 1.25 3.91
C ALA A 119 -19.34 1.86 5.30
N LEU A 120 -18.21 2.55 5.44
CA LEU A 120 -17.79 3.15 6.71
C LEU A 120 -18.22 4.61 6.82
N GLU A 121 -18.68 4.99 8.01
CA GLU A 121 -18.98 6.37 8.38
C GLU A 121 -17.96 6.86 9.40
N LYS A 122 -17.16 7.87 9.04
CA LYS A 122 -16.10 8.44 9.90
C LYS A 122 -15.19 7.36 10.51
N GLY A 123 -14.83 6.34 9.72
CA GLY A 123 -13.95 5.25 10.14
C GLY A 123 -14.60 4.20 11.05
N LYS A 124 -15.93 4.16 11.13
CA LYS A 124 -16.69 3.14 11.88
C LYS A 124 -17.74 2.51 10.98
N TYR A 125 -18.08 1.26 11.26
CA TYR A 125 -19.19 0.58 10.59
C TYR A 125 -20.48 0.83 11.36
N LEU A 126 -21.54 1.25 10.65
CA LEU A 126 -22.88 1.38 11.24
C LEU A 126 -23.62 0.05 11.05
N ASP A 127 -23.78 -0.69 12.14
CA ASP A 127 -24.47 -1.98 12.12
C ASP A 127 -26.00 -1.78 12.03
N ARG A 128 -26.76 -2.84 11.73
CA ARG A 128 -28.22 -2.79 11.51
C ARG A 128 -29.00 -2.32 12.74
N ASP A 129 -28.44 -2.52 13.93
CA ASP A 129 -28.95 -2.02 15.21
C ASP A 129 -28.60 -0.54 15.47
N ARG A 130 -28.06 0.17 14.47
CA ARG A 130 -27.56 1.55 14.53
C ARG A 130 -26.40 1.75 15.52
N SER A 131 -25.75 0.68 15.93
CA SER A 131 -24.54 0.75 16.75
C SER A 131 -23.31 1.04 15.88
N LYS A 132 -22.40 1.88 16.38
CA LYS A 132 -21.13 2.20 15.70
C LYS A 132 -20.05 1.22 16.14
N GLN A 133 -19.60 0.39 15.22
CA GLN A 133 -18.60 -0.63 15.47
C GLN A 133 -17.21 -0.20 15.01
N LYS A 134 -16.19 -0.54 15.80
CA LYS A 134 -14.79 -0.39 15.40
C LYS A 134 -14.47 -1.38 14.28
N VAL A 135 -13.56 -0.98 13.41
CA VAL A 135 -13.11 -1.79 12.29
C VAL A 135 -11.59 -1.81 12.26
N VAL A 136 -11.02 -2.86 11.68
CA VAL A 136 -9.59 -2.99 11.42
C VAL A 136 -9.37 -3.34 9.96
N PRO A 137 -8.34 -2.81 9.28
CA PRO A 137 -8.01 -3.20 7.92
C PRO A 137 -7.83 -4.71 7.83
N VAL A 138 -8.27 -5.29 6.72
CA VAL A 138 -8.01 -6.71 6.47
C VAL A 138 -6.50 -6.95 6.38
N ARG A 139 -6.05 -8.09 6.89
CA ARG A 139 -4.62 -8.46 6.91
C ARG A 139 -4.10 -9.02 5.59
N PHE A 140 -4.98 -9.20 4.61
CA PHE A 140 -4.70 -9.92 3.37
C PHE A 140 -4.92 -9.02 2.16
N VAL A 141 -3.93 -9.01 1.28
CA VAL A 141 -3.96 -8.31 -0.01
C VAL A 141 -3.47 -9.27 -1.08
N GLN A 142 -3.57 -8.86 -2.34
CA GLN A 142 -3.03 -9.63 -3.45
C GLN A 142 -1.97 -8.84 -4.21
N ALA A 143 -0.95 -9.55 -4.70
CA ALA A 143 0.09 -8.96 -5.53
C ALA A 143 0.57 -9.94 -6.61
N CYS A 144 1.25 -9.42 -7.63
CA CYS A 144 1.85 -10.24 -8.68
C CYS A 144 3.37 -10.06 -8.74
N THR A 145 4.06 -10.92 -9.49
CA THR A 145 5.53 -10.88 -9.63
C THR A 145 6.06 -9.64 -10.34
N ASN A 146 5.20 -8.87 -11.02
CA ASN A 146 5.56 -7.60 -11.65
C ASN A 146 5.46 -6.40 -10.67
N GLY A 147 5.16 -6.64 -9.39
CA GLY A 147 5.13 -5.60 -8.36
C GLY A 147 3.80 -4.87 -8.19
N HIS A 148 2.75 -5.25 -8.94
CA HIS A 148 1.40 -4.73 -8.73
C HIS A 148 0.81 -5.23 -7.42
N ILE A 149 0.04 -4.37 -6.75
CA ILE A 149 -0.67 -4.70 -5.50
C ILE A 149 -2.11 -4.23 -5.60
N SER A 150 -3.04 -5.02 -5.06
CA SER A 150 -4.45 -4.66 -4.99
C SER A 150 -5.14 -5.33 -3.81
N ASP A 151 -6.34 -4.84 -3.50
CA ASP A 151 -7.25 -5.56 -2.64
C ASP A 151 -7.67 -6.89 -3.27
N ILE A 152 -7.97 -7.87 -2.43
CA ILE A 152 -8.65 -9.08 -2.87
C ILE A 152 -10.09 -8.71 -3.23
N ASP A 153 -10.55 -9.10 -4.42
CA ASP A 153 -11.96 -9.03 -4.77
C ASP A 153 -12.72 -10.11 -3.98
N TRP A 154 -13.07 -9.80 -2.72
CA TRP A 154 -13.70 -10.74 -1.80
C TRP A 154 -15.03 -11.32 -2.31
N PRO A 155 -15.93 -10.52 -2.94
CA PRO A 155 -17.10 -11.07 -3.60
C PRO A 155 -16.74 -12.12 -4.66
N ARG A 156 -15.83 -11.79 -5.59
CA ARG A 156 -15.40 -12.73 -6.65
C ARG A 156 -14.65 -13.94 -6.09
N PHE A 157 -13.86 -13.76 -5.04
CA PHE A 157 -13.14 -14.84 -4.38
C PHE A 157 -14.10 -15.86 -3.78
N THR A 158 -15.15 -15.39 -3.11
CA THR A 158 -16.11 -16.22 -2.36
C THR A 158 -17.08 -16.97 -3.26
N HIS A 159 -17.45 -16.39 -4.40
CA HIS A 159 -18.46 -16.94 -5.31
C HIS A 159 -17.85 -17.63 -6.52
N LYS A 160 -18.69 -18.36 -7.27
CA LYS A 160 -18.29 -18.90 -8.56
C LYS A 160 -18.19 -17.77 -9.60
N PRO A 161 -17.32 -17.88 -10.61
CA PRO A 161 -17.26 -16.91 -11.70
C PRO A 161 -18.65 -16.69 -12.33
N GLY A 162 -19.05 -15.41 -12.45
CA GLY A 162 -20.34 -15.03 -13.04
C GLY A 162 -21.50 -14.85 -12.05
N ASP A 163 -21.31 -15.14 -10.76
CA ASP A 163 -22.33 -14.89 -9.73
C ASP A 163 -22.42 -13.38 -9.38
N PRO A 164 -23.59 -12.73 -9.54
CA PRO A 164 -23.76 -11.30 -9.27
C PRO A 164 -24.09 -10.99 -7.80
N CYS A 165 -23.94 -11.94 -6.87
CA CYS A 165 -24.31 -11.74 -5.47
C CYS A 165 -23.52 -10.62 -4.78
N LYS A 166 -24.25 -9.70 -4.13
CA LYS A 166 -23.70 -8.52 -3.40
C LYS A 166 -24.08 -8.50 -1.92
N ARG A 167 -24.45 -9.64 -1.35
CA ARG A 167 -24.82 -9.72 0.08
C ARG A 167 -23.59 -9.55 0.98
N GLU A 168 -23.82 -9.37 2.28
CA GLU A 168 -22.74 -9.19 3.25
C GLU A 168 -21.79 -10.41 3.27
N LEU A 169 -20.51 -10.09 3.40
CA LEU A 169 -19.44 -11.07 3.56
C LEU A 169 -19.00 -11.14 5.02
N TRP A 170 -18.54 -12.32 5.39
CA TRP A 170 -18.09 -12.69 6.72
C TRP A 170 -16.74 -13.37 6.62
N LEU A 171 -15.88 -13.05 7.57
CA LEU A 171 -14.65 -13.75 7.85
C LEU A 171 -14.91 -14.63 9.06
N ASP A 172 -14.95 -15.93 8.83
CA ASP A 172 -15.16 -16.95 9.85
C ASP A 172 -13.80 -17.58 10.20
N GLU A 173 -13.41 -17.51 11.47
CA GLU A 173 -12.22 -18.16 12.02
C GLU A 173 -12.62 -19.40 12.80
N ARG A 174 -12.16 -20.57 12.34
CA ARG A 174 -12.44 -21.90 12.90
C ARG A 174 -11.24 -22.38 13.70
N GLY A 175 -10.95 -21.76 14.84
CA GLY A 175 -9.78 -22.09 15.64
C GLY A 175 -9.38 -20.98 16.60
N THR A 176 -8.29 -21.21 17.34
CA THR A 176 -7.74 -20.25 18.31
C THR A 176 -6.39 -19.67 17.89
N THR A 177 -5.76 -20.22 16.85
CA THR A 177 -4.40 -19.86 16.41
C THR A 177 -4.39 -18.68 15.44
N GLY A 178 -5.51 -18.41 14.77
CA GLY A 178 -5.62 -17.32 13.79
C GLY A 178 -4.87 -17.60 12.49
N GLU A 179 -4.51 -18.86 12.23
CA GLU A 179 -3.83 -19.30 11.01
C GLU A 179 -4.69 -19.12 9.76
N ILE A 180 -4.05 -18.98 8.60
CA ILE A 180 -4.76 -18.86 7.30
C ILE A 180 -5.64 -20.09 7.04
N ALA A 181 -5.20 -21.27 7.49
CA ALA A 181 -5.91 -22.54 7.32
C ALA A 181 -7.29 -22.53 7.98
N ASP A 182 -7.46 -21.77 9.07
CA ASP A 182 -8.69 -21.71 9.85
C ASP A 182 -9.67 -20.67 9.33
N ILE A 183 -9.30 -19.89 8.31
CA ILE A 183 -10.10 -18.77 7.82
C ILE A 183 -10.96 -19.22 6.64
N VAL A 184 -12.25 -18.95 6.74
CA VAL A 184 -13.22 -19.15 5.67
C VAL A 184 -13.94 -17.84 5.41
N ILE A 185 -14.01 -17.44 4.15
CA ILE A 185 -14.84 -16.30 3.74
C ILE A 185 -16.22 -16.83 3.37
N ARG A 186 -17.27 -16.28 3.97
CA ARG A 186 -18.66 -16.70 3.78
C ARG A 186 -19.51 -15.52 3.35
N CYS A 187 -20.46 -15.76 2.47
CA CYS A 187 -21.50 -14.83 2.09
C CYS A 187 -22.83 -15.21 2.74
N ASP A 188 -23.69 -14.23 3.02
CA ASP A 188 -25.07 -14.45 3.48
C ASP A 188 -25.93 -15.26 2.48
N CYS A 189 -25.49 -15.45 1.23
CA CYS A 189 -26.15 -16.36 0.29
C CYS A 189 -25.88 -17.84 0.55
N GLY A 190 -24.95 -18.17 1.45
CA GLY A 190 -24.50 -19.54 1.74
C GLY A 190 -23.23 -19.94 0.98
N ALA A 191 -22.76 -19.15 0.01
CA ALA A 191 -21.46 -19.36 -0.61
C ALA A 191 -20.34 -19.18 0.42
N GLN A 192 -19.34 -20.07 0.39
CA GLN A 192 -18.19 -19.98 1.27
C GLN A 192 -16.95 -20.53 0.57
N ARG A 193 -15.79 -19.96 0.88
CA ARG A 193 -14.50 -20.43 0.36
C ARG A 193 -13.40 -20.34 1.42
N PRO A 194 -12.66 -21.43 1.69
CA PRO A 194 -11.50 -21.40 2.56
C PRO A 194 -10.38 -20.51 2.01
N LEU A 195 -9.79 -19.66 2.86
CA LEU A 195 -8.74 -18.72 2.44
C LEU A 195 -7.45 -19.43 2.04
N VAL A 196 -7.20 -20.64 2.55
CA VAL A 196 -6.05 -21.47 2.13
C VAL A 196 -6.01 -21.73 0.62
N GLN A 197 -7.15 -21.67 -0.09
CA GLN A 197 -7.13 -21.80 -1.55
C GLN A 197 -6.46 -20.60 -2.24
N ALA A 198 -6.38 -19.44 -1.58
CA ALA A 198 -5.67 -18.27 -2.10
C ALA A 198 -4.14 -18.39 -1.99
N THR A 199 -3.62 -19.30 -1.16
CA THR A 199 -2.17 -19.55 -1.07
C THR A 199 -1.67 -20.47 -2.19
N GLN A 200 -2.57 -21.21 -2.83
CA GLN A 200 -2.26 -22.16 -3.90
C GLN A 200 -2.27 -21.43 -5.25
N ILE A 201 -1.07 -21.18 -5.79
CA ILE A 201 -0.91 -20.45 -7.06
C ILE A 201 -1.63 -21.17 -8.21
N ASP A 202 -1.53 -22.49 -8.27
CA ASP A 202 -2.13 -23.30 -9.33
C ASP A 202 -3.67 -23.27 -9.31
N ALA A 203 -4.26 -23.02 -8.14
CA ALA A 203 -5.72 -22.90 -8.01
C ALA A 203 -6.25 -21.58 -8.59
N GLN A 204 -5.38 -20.61 -8.85
CA GLN A 204 -5.70 -19.28 -9.40
C GLN A 204 -6.92 -18.64 -8.73
N ALA A 205 -7.10 -18.88 -7.43
CA ALA A 205 -8.31 -18.49 -6.70
C ALA A 205 -8.52 -16.96 -6.66
N LEU A 206 -7.42 -16.21 -6.74
CA LEU A 206 -7.38 -14.74 -6.79
C LEU A 206 -7.41 -14.19 -8.23
N GLY A 207 -7.43 -15.05 -9.24
CA GLY A 207 -7.39 -14.68 -10.65
C GLY A 207 -6.06 -14.05 -11.09
N PHE A 208 -6.13 -13.33 -12.21
CA PHE A 208 -4.99 -12.66 -12.82
C PHE A 208 -4.92 -11.18 -12.40
N CYS A 209 -3.72 -10.65 -12.40
CA CYS A 209 -3.44 -9.28 -12.04
C CYS A 209 -4.00 -8.29 -13.08
N ASN A 210 -4.67 -7.24 -12.60
CA ASN A 210 -5.18 -6.15 -13.43
C ASN A 210 -4.20 -4.98 -13.56
N GLY A 211 -2.99 -5.10 -13.00
CA GLY A 211 -1.94 -4.07 -13.08
C GLY A 211 -2.17 -2.84 -12.21
N HIS A 212 -2.84 -3.01 -11.08
CA HIS A 212 -3.10 -1.92 -10.13
C HIS A 212 -1.82 -1.41 -9.46
N ARG A 213 -1.69 -0.07 -9.38
CA ARG A 213 -0.58 0.64 -8.73
C ARG A 213 -1.08 1.70 -7.75
N PRO A 214 -1.83 1.31 -6.70
CA PRO A 214 -2.53 2.25 -5.81
C PRO A 214 -1.61 3.31 -5.17
N TRP A 215 -0.31 3.02 -5.00
CA TRP A 215 0.65 4.00 -4.48
C TRP A 215 0.92 5.19 -5.42
N LEU A 216 0.70 5.04 -6.73
CA LEU A 216 0.81 6.13 -7.70
C LEU A 216 -0.48 6.97 -7.78
N GLY A 217 -1.51 6.61 -7.01
CA GLY A 217 -2.80 7.32 -6.97
C GLY A 217 -3.81 6.81 -8.01
N PRO A 218 -4.98 7.46 -8.12
CA PRO A 218 -6.04 7.05 -9.03
C PRO A 218 -5.61 7.09 -10.51
N PHE A 219 -6.20 6.21 -11.33
CA PHE A 219 -5.95 6.14 -12.78
C PHE A 219 -4.49 5.85 -13.19
N SER A 220 -3.73 5.25 -12.27
CA SER A 220 -2.34 4.85 -12.50
C SER A 220 -2.21 3.37 -12.87
N ASP A 221 -3.30 2.67 -13.18
CA ASP A 221 -3.26 1.27 -13.57
C ASP A 221 -2.50 1.09 -14.88
N GLU A 222 -1.80 -0.03 -15.04
CA GLU A 222 -1.19 -0.42 -16.31
C GLU A 222 -1.60 -1.83 -16.71
N LYS A 223 -1.20 -2.24 -17.92
CA LYS A 223 -1.39 -3.62 -18.33
C LYS A 223 -0.33 -4.50 -17.66
N CYS A 224 -0.77 -5.46 -16.82
CA CYS A 224 0.15 -6.43 -16.25
C CYS A 224 0.80 -7.27 -17.36
N GLY A 225 2.14 -7.27 -17.42
CA GLY A 225 2.91 -7.89 -18.50
C GLY A 225 3.25 -6.93 -19.66
N GLY A 226 2.88 -5.66 -19.57
CA GLY A 226 3.12 -4.67 -20.62
C GLY A 226 2.26 -4.91 -21.86
N GLU A 227 2.63 -4.33 -22.99
CA GLU A 227 1.82 -4.41 -24.22
C GLU A 227 1.70 -5.85 -24.75
N ASN A 228 2.77 -6.65 -24.62
CA ASN A 228 2.91 -7.95 -25.28
C ASN A 228 2.98 -9.15 -24.31
N GLY A 229 3.09 -8.93 -23.01
CA GLY A 229 3.19 -10.00 -22.02
C GLY A 229 1.85 -10.41 -21.42
N PRO A 230 1.74 -11.66 -20.92
CA PRO A 230 0.56 -12.12 -20.20
C PRO A 230 0.49 -11.50 -18.80
N ALA A 231 -0.74 -11.27 -18.34
CA ALA A 231 -0.99 -10.92 -16.95
C ALA A 231 -0.52 -12.06 -16.02
N GLN A 232 0.14 -11.68 -14.92
CA GLN A 232 0.65 -12.64 -13.95
C GLN A 232 -0.46 -13.04 -12.96
N PRO A 233 -0.44 -14.27 -12.43
CA PRO A 233 -1.40 -14.70 -11.41
C PRO A 233 -1.20 -13.90 -10.12
N ASN A 234 -2.30 -13.54 -9.47
CA ASN A 234 -2.27 -12.91 -8.15
C ASN A 234 -1.87 -13.93 -7.07
N ARG A 235 -1.07 -13.48 -6.11
CA ARG A 235 -0.63 -14.23 -4.94
C ARG A 235 -1.15 -13.56 -3.67
N LEU A 236 -1.57 -14.36 -2.70
CA LEU A 236 -1.93 -13.87 -1.39
C LEU A 236 -0.69 -13.30 -0.69
N LEU A 237 -0.79 -12.08 -0.18
CA LEU A 237 0.18 -11.47 0.70
C LEU A 237 -0.45 -11.09 2.03
N ILE A 238 0.30 -11.28 3.11
CA ILE A 238 -0.04 -10.73 4.42
C ILE A 238 0.56 -9.33 4.49
N ARG A 239 -0.26 -8.34 4.84
CA ARG A 239 0.09 -6.93 4.86
C ARG A 239 1.32 -6.60 5.72
N SER A 240 1.47 -7.29 6.83
CA SER A 240 2.57 -7.12 7.79
C SER A 240 3.73 -8.11 7.59
N ALA A 241 3.69 -8.94 6.54
CA ALA A 241 4.78 -9.89 6.28
C ALA A 241 6.00 -9.16 5.69
N THR A 242 7.18 -9.67 6.03
CA THR A 242 8.47 -9.12 5.57
C THR A 242 8.65 -9.19 4.05
N ASN A 243 7.89 -10.06 3.38
CA ASN A 243 7.91 -10.19 1.92
C ASN A 243 6.94 -9.25 1.19
N ALA A 244 6.24 -8.36 1.91
CA ALA A 244 5.31 -7.41 1.31
C ALA A 244 6.02 -6.23 0.62
N TYR A 245 7.24 -5.88 1.03
CA TYR A 245 8.01 -4.77 0.47
C TYR A 245 9.52 -5.00 0.62
N PHE A 246 10.27 -4.75 -0.46
CA PHE A 246 11.73 -4.76 -0.44
C PHE A 246 12.26 -3.52 -1.16
N PRO A 247 13.07 -2.68 -0.49
CA PRO A 247 13.75 -1.59 -1.18
C PRO A 247 14.87 -2.13 -2.06
N GLN A 248 15.12 -1.48 -3.20
CA GLN A 248 16.37 -1.63 -3.93
C GLN A 248 17.27 -0.44 -3.59
N VAL A 249 18.29 -0.69 -2.76
CA VAL A 249 19.17 0.36 -2.25
C VAL A 249 20.49 0.36 -3.01
N MET A 250 20.86 1.51 -3.56
CA MET A 250 22.18 1.78 -4.12
C MET A 250 22.83 2.93 -3.35
N SER A 251 24.11 2.77 -2.99
CA SER A 251 24.86 3.76 -2.23
C SER A 251 26.17 4.12 -2.91
N ALA A 252 26.66 5.31 -2.61
CA ALA A 252 27.99 5.79 -2.97
C ALA A 252 28.61 6.53 -1.77
N ILE A 253 29.93 6.43 -1.63
CA ILE A 253 30.68 7.29 -0.71
C ILE A 253 31.07 8.52 -1.53
N SER A 254 30.48 9.67 -1.19
CA SER A 254 30.84 10.95 -1.79
C SER A 254 31.85 11.64 -0.88
N ILE A 255 33.03 11.94 -1.43
CA ILE A 255 34.03 12.76 -0.76
C ILE A 255 33.89 14.15 -1.39
N PRO A 256 33.47 15.18 -0.63
CA PRO A 256 33.37 16.53 -1.14
C PRO A 256 34.73 16.94 -1.72
N ASP A 257 34.75 17.38 -2.98
CA ASP A 257 35.97 17.82 -3.63
C ASP A 257 36.42 19.13 -2.96
N ALA A 258 37.40 19.05 -2.05
CA ALA A 258 37.95 20.20 -1.32
C ALA A 258 38.48 21.29 -2.26
N SER A 259 38.81 20.92 -3.51
CA SER A 259 39.28 21.82 -4.55
C SER A 259 38.19 22.36 -5.47
N ALA A 260 36.91 21.97 -5.31
CA ALA A 260 35.82 22.52 -6.12
C ALA A 260 35.60 24.02 -5.87
N ALA A 261 35.69 24.46 -4.61
CA ALA A 261 35.64 25.89 -4.28
C ALA A 261 36.85 26.65 -4.84
N LEU A 262 38.03 26.01 -4.85
CA LEU A 262 39.27 26.60 -5.36
C LEU A 262 39.27 26.71 -6.90
N LYS A 263 38.80 25.68 -7.61
CA LYS A 263 38.65 25.71 -9.08
C LYS A 263 37.65 26.77 -9.52
N LYS A 264 36.50 26.87 -8.84
CA LYS A 264 35.48 27.89 -9.12
C LYS A 264 35.98 29.34 -8.93
N ALA A 265 36.95 29.54 -8.04
CA ALA A 265 37.59 30.85 -7.80
C ALA A 265 38.79 31.15 -8.73
N VAL A 266 39.29 30.15 -9.47
CA VAL A 266 40.37 30.30 -10.46
C VAL A 266 39.82 30.47 -11.87
N ASP A 267 38.58 30.03 -12.10
CA ASP A 267 37.86 30.16 -13.38
C ASP A 267 37.01 31.46 -13.48
N GLU A 268 37.00 32.32 -12.46
CA GLU A 268 36.48 33.71 -12.46
C GLU A 268 37.62 34.73 -12.59
#